data_AF-A0A5M6IN40-F1
#
_entry.id   AF-A0A5M6IN40-F1
#
_cell.length_a   1.000
_cell.length_b   1.000
_cell.length_c   1.000
_cell.angle_alpha   90.00
_cell.angle_beta   90.00
_cell.angle_gamma   90.00
#
_symmetry.space_group_name_H-M   'P 1'
#
loop_
_entity.id
_entity.type
_entity.pdbx_description
1 polymer ?
#
loop_
_entity_poly.entity_id
_entity_poly.type
_entity_poly.pdbx_seq_one_letter_code
_entity_poly.pdbx_strand_id
1 'polypeptide(L)'
;MRHKDIVQQAISFANDGIRIDRHKAIEFGFPMIEANRELLVEGAKRDFARSVKEAATKQMRRMATDTDAQSCFDMLRRRYALDDEAKVIKETDFLREMELDRIIAIREKSVADDMQHLSALKEVRASLKPIWRAHPDWTLGECERAFRNVRLAA
;
A
#
# COMPACT_ATOMS: atom_id res chain seq x y z
N MET A 1 -35.98 22.37 7.94
CA MET A 1 -35.34 22.02 6.64
C MET A 1 -34.00 21.37 6.93
N ARG A 2 -33.67 20.21 6.35
CA ARG A 2 -32.42 19.50 6.67
C ARG A 2 -31.27 20.03 5.82
N HIS A 3 -30.03 19.89 6.30
CA HIS A 3 -28.81 20.32 5.57
C HIS A 3 -28.76 19.81 4.12
N LYS A 4 -29.14 18.54 3.89
CA LYS A 4 -29.16 17.94 2.54
C LYS A 4 -30.14 18.65 1.59
N ASP A 5 -31.27 19.11 2.12
CA ASP A 5 -32.30 19.78 1.31
C ASP A 5 -31.80 21.17 0.85
N ILE A 6 -31.08 21.89 1.72
CA ILE A 6 -30.45 23.19 1.40
C ILE A 6 -29.38 23.03 0.32
N VAL A 7 -28.50 22.03 0.47
CA VAL A 7 -27.45 21.73 -0.51
C VAL A 7 -28.04 21.43 -1.88
N GLN A 8 -29.15 20.68 -1.94
CA GLN A 8 -29.78 20.34 -3.21
C GLN A 8 -30.46 21.53 -3.87
N GLN A 9 -31.08 22.42 -3.09
CA GLN A 9 -31.60 23.69 -3.60
C GLN A 9 -30.47 24.59 -4.12
N ALA A 10 -29.37 24.72 -3.39
CA ALA A 10 -28.22 25.51 -3.79
C ALA A 10 -27.56 24.99 -5.06
N ILE A 11 -27.42 23.66 -5.20
CA ILE A 11 -26.91 23.03 -6.42
C ILE A 11 -27.87 23.28 -7.59
N SER A 12 -29.18 23.12 -7.38
CA SER A 12 -30.16 23.36 -8.44
C SER A 12 -30.18 24.83 -8.89
N PHE A 13 -30.01 25.78 -7.96
CA PHE A 13 -29.97 27.21 -8.25
C PHE A 13 -28.73 27.60 -9.05
N ALA A 14 -27.58 27.00 -8.72
CA ALA A 14 -26.30 27.34 -9.32
C ALA A 14 -25.93 26.49 -10.55
N ASN A 15 -26.84 25.64 -11.03
CA ASN A 15 -26.64 24.80 -12.20
C ASN A 15 -27.18 25.51 -13.45
N ASP A 16 -26.30 25.84 -14.39
CA ASP A 16 -26.65 26.44 -15.68
C ASP A 16 -26.94 25.40 -16.78
N GLY A 17 -26.94 24.12 -16.41
CA GLY A 17 -27.14 22.97 -17.31
C GLY A 17 -25.84 22.40 -17.89
N ILE A 18 -24.71 23.10 -17.75
CA ILE A 18 -23.39 22.65 -18.22
C ILE A 18 -22.43 22.49 -17.03
N ARG A 19 -22.53 23.35 -16.02
CA ARG A 19 -21.67 23.39 -14.84
C ARG A 19 -22.43 23.85 -13.60
N ILE A 20 -21.96 23.40 -12.44
CA ILE A 20 -22.39 23.94 -11.14
C ILE A 20 -21.39 25.02 -10.72
N ASP A 21 -21.87 26.26 -10.61
CA ASP A 21 -21.11 27.36 -10.01
C ASP A 21 -21.10 27.22 -8.49
N ARG A 22 -19.98 26.71 -7.95
CA ARG A 22 -19.85 26.46 -6.51
C ARG A 22 -19.95 27.73 -5.68
N HIS A 23 -19.48 28.87 -6.19
CA HIS A 23 -19.50 30.11 -5.41
C HIS A 23 -20.93 30.61 -5.26
N LYS A 24 -21.69 30.64 -6.37
CA LYS A 24 -23.12 30.97 -6.35
C LYS A 24 -23.94 30.01 -5.50
N ALA A 25 -23.64 28.71 -5.53
CA ALA A 25 -24.31 27.74 -4.68
C ALA A 25 -24.09 28.04 -3.19
N ILE A 26 -22.86 28.41 -2.81
CA ILE A 26 -22.52 28.79 -1.43
C ILE A 26 -23.23 30.09 -1.05
N GLU A 27 -23.16 31.13 -1.87
CA GLU A 27 -23.81 32.41 -1.58
C GLU A 27 -25.33 32.27 -1.42
N PHE A 28 -25.97 31.39 -2.19
CA PHE A 28 -27.39 31.09 -2.07
C PHE A 28 -27.72 30.26 -0.83
N GLY A 29 -26.99 29.16 -0.61
CA GLY A 29 -27.32 28.18 0.43
C GLY A 29 -26.86 28.56 1.84
N PHE A 30 -25.76 29.33 1.96
CA PHE A 30 -25.18 29.66 3.26
C PHE A 30 -26.10 30.51 4.16
N PRO A 31 -26.81 31.55 3.66
CA PRO A 31 -27.78 32.29 4.48
C PRO A 31 -28.90 31.41 5.07
N MET A 32 -29.31 30.36 4.35
CA MET A 32 -30.31 29.40 4.85
C MET A 32 -29.75 28.51 5.97
N ILE A 33 -28.46 28.19 5.92
CA ILE A 33 -27.75 27.48 7.01
C ILE A 33 -27.57 28.44 8.19
N GLU A 34 -27.17 29.69 7.93
CA GLU A 34 -26.93 30.70 8.95
C GLU A 34 -28.19 31.02 9.76
N ALA A 35 -29.34 31.11 9.09
CA ALA A 35 -30.63 31.29 9.73
C ALA A 35 -31.04 30.09 10.62
N ASN A 36 -30.38 28.94 10.50
CA ASN A 36 -30.61 27.75 11.31
C ASN A 36 -29.41 27.46 12.23
N ARG A 37 -29.51 27.96 13.47
CA ARG A 37 -28.47 27.82 14.50
C ARG A 37 -28.05 26.36 14.75
N GLU A 38 -28.96 25.40 14.68
CA GLU A 38 -28.62 23.99 14.89
C GLU A 38 -27.71 23.46 13.78
N LEU A 39 -28.02 23.78 12.52
CA LEU A 39 -27.21 23.37 11.36
C LEU A 39 -25.82 24.01 11.37
N LEU A 40 -25.72 25.28 11.77
CA LEU A 40 -24.43 25.95 11.97
C LEU A 40 -23.59 25.23 13.04
N VAL A 41 -24.19 24.93 14.19
CA VAL A 41 -23.49 24.27 15.31
C VAL A 41 -23.07 22.86 14.93
N GLU A 42 -23.92 22.08 14.26
CA GLU A 42 -23.56 20.75 13.76
C GLU A 42 -22.43 20.79 12.73
N GLY A 43 -22.46 21.76 11.81
CA GLY A 43 -21.40 21.98 10.84
C GLY A 43 -20.06 22.30 11.52
N ALA A 44 -20.07 23.24 12.46
CA ALA A 44 -18.88 23.62 13.23
C ALA A 44 -18.33 22.46 14.07
N LYS A 45 -19.20 21.69 14.73
CA LYS A 45 -18.80 20.48 15.48
C LYS A 45 -18.12 19.45 14.58
N ARG A 46 -18.66 19.21 13.38
CA ARG A 46 -18.08 18.25 12.42
C ARG A 46 -16.72 18.71 11.93
N ASP A 47 -16.58 19.99 11.61
CA ASP A 47 -15.31 20.57 11.17
C ASP A 47 -14.25 20.55 12.28
N PHE A 48 -14.65 20.90 13.50
CA PHE A 48 -13.79 20.82 14.67
C PHE A 48 -13.36 19.37 14.96
N ALA A 49 -14.28 18.41 14.93
CA ALA A 49 -13.97 17.00 15.12
C ALA A 49 -12.97 16.47 14.08
N ARG A 50 -13.10 16.89 12.81
CA ARG A 50 -12.13 16.59 11.76
C ARG A 50 -10.77 17.20 12.08
N SER A 51 -10.73 18.47 12.46
CA SER A 51 -9.50 19.19 12.81
C SER A 51 -8.79 18.56 14.02
N VAL A 52 -9.54 18.16 15.05
CA VAL A 52 -9.02 17.44 16.22
C VAL A 52 -8.45 16.09 15.81
N LYS A 53 -9.13 15.32 14.95
CA LYS A 53 -8.63 14.04 14.44
C LYS A 53 -7.31 14.22 13.67
N GLU A 54 -7.25 15.22 12.79
CA GLU A 54 -6.04 15.52 12.00
C GLU A 54 -4.88 15.93 12.91
N ALA A 55 -5.13 16.82 13.88
CA ALA A 55 -4.13 17.26 14.85
C ALA A 55 -3.64 16.11 15.74
N ALA A 56 -4.55 15.31 16.30
CA ALA A 56 -4.22 14.13 17.11
C ALA A 56 -3.41 13.11 16.31
N THR A 57 -3.79 12.84 15.06
CA THR A 57 -3.02 11.94 14.17
C THR A 57 -1.62 12.47 13.92
N LYS A 58 -1.47 13.78 13.69
CA LYS A 58 -0.16 14.42 13.48
C LYS A 58 0.69 14.39 14.75
N GLN A 59 0.08 14.61 15.91
CA GLN A 59 0.76 14.56 17.21
C GLN A 59 1.22 13.14 17.55
N MET A 60 0.37 12.13 17.38
CA MET A 60 0.73 10.72 17.59
C MET A 60 1.91 10.29 16.70
N ARG A 61 1.93 10.74 15.44
CA ARG A 61 3.07 10.49 14.54
C ARG A 61 4.37 11.11 15.06
N ARG A 62 4.32 12.34 15.58
CA ARG A 62 5.48 13.02 16.18
C ARG A 62 5.97 12.33 17.44
N MET A 63 5.06 11.95 18.33
CA MET A 63 5.41 11.23 19.56
C MET A 63 6.07 9.89 19.26
N ALA A 64 5.58 9.17 18.25
CA ALA A 64 6.22 7.94 17.77
C ALA A 64 7.59 8.18 17.09
N THR A 65 7.90 9.40 16.64
CA THR A 65 9.24 9.73 16.12
C THR A 65 10.23 10.12 17.23
N ASP A 66 9.75 10.65 18.36
CA ASP A 66 10.57 11.03 19.51
C ASP A 66 10.90 9.84 20.44
N THR A 67 10.11 8.76 20.37
CA THR A 67 10.51 7.49 20.98
C THR A 67 11.37 6.71 20.00
N ASP A 68 12.66 6.61 20.30
CA ASP A 68 13.59 5.55 19.87
C ASP A 68 13.13 4.16 20.41
N ALA A 69 11.82 3.92 20.47
CA ALA A 69 11.22 2.68 20.90
C ALA A 69 11.35 1.68 19.76
N GLN A 70 12.57 1.15 19.63
CA GLN A 70 12.83 -0.04 18.86
C GLN A 70 11.86 -1.13 19.34
N SER A 71 11.08 -1.69 18.41
CA SER A 71 10.17 -2.80 18.68
C SER A 71 10.84 -3.83 19.60
N CYS A 72 10.10 -4.35 20.59
CA CYS A 72 10.60 -5.43 21.47
C CYS A 72 10.85 -6.76 20.73
N PHE A 73 10.62 -6.78 19.41
CA PHE A 73 10.94 -7.88 18.52
C PHE A 73 12.16 -7.51 17.67
N ASP A 74 13.34 -7.92 18.14
CA ASP A 74 14.65 -7.58 17.54
C ASP A 74 14.82 -8.01 16.07
N MET A 75 14.00 -8.97 15.62
CA MET A 75 14.06 -9.54 14.27
C MET A 75 13.18 -8.80 13.27
N LEU A 76 12.34 -7.86 13.71
CA LEU A 76 11.50 -7.08 12.81
C LEU A 76 12.34 -6.01 12.11
N ARG A 77 12.09 -5.83 10.82
CA ARG A 77 12.65 -4.70 10.07
C ARG A 77 11.99 -3.42 10.60
N ARG A 78 12.67 -2.28 10.46
CA ARG A 78 12.09 -0.97 10.81
C ARG A 78 10.89 -0.58 9.93
N ARG A 79 10.90 -1.03 8.68
CA ARG A 79 9.88 -0.71 7.68
C ARG A 79 9.60 -1.90 6.77
N TYR A 80 8.36 -2.00 6.32
CA TYR A 80 7.90 -3.05 5.41
C TYR A 80 7.20 -2.43 4.19
N ALA A 81 7.41 -3.06 3.04
CA ALA A 81 6.59 -2.84 1.85
C ALA A 81 5.26 -3.59 2.01
N LEU A 82 4.15 -2.92 1.70
CA LEU A 82 2.80 -3.49 1.72
C LEU A 82 2.36 -4.07 0.37
N ASP A 83 3.20 -3.93 -0.65
CA ASP A 83 2.99 -4.46 -1.99
C ASP A 83 4.28 -5.12 -2.53
N ASP A 84 4.11 -5.90 -3.61
CA ASP A 84 5.18 -6.66 -4.26
C ASP A 84 6.19 -5.71 -4.98
N GLU A 85 5.76 -4.49 -5.31
CA GLU A 85 6.55 -3.49 -6.04
C GLU A 85 7.26 -2.47 -5.14
N ALA A 86 7.13 -2.61 -3.81
CA ALA A 86 7.63 -1.69 -2.79
C ALA A 86 7.22 -0.21 -2.98
N LYS A 87 6.04 0.07 -3.55
CA LYS A 87 5.51 1.43 -3.73
C LYS A 87 4.94 1.99 -2.43
N VAL A 88 4.36 1.13 -1.59
CA VAL A 88 3.83 1.53 -0.29
C VAL A 88 4.72 0.97 0.81
N ILE A 89 5.45 1.86 1.50
CA ILE A 89 6.32 1.51 2.62
C ILE A 89 5.77 2.11 3.91
N LYS A 90 5.67 1.29 4.95
CA LYS A 90 5.17 1.70 6.28
C LYS A 90 6.15 1.29 7.37
N GLU A 91 6.28 2.10 8.41
CA GLU A 91 7.08 1.74 9.58
C GLU A 91 6.33 0.72 10.44
N THR A 92 7.10 -0.18 11.06
CA THR A 92 6.58 -1.33 11.80
C THR A 92 5.64 -0.93 12.93
N ASP A 93 5.96 0.16 13.63
CA ASP A 93 5.15 0.66 14.76
C ASP A 93 3.79 1.23 14.33
N PHE A 94 3.61 1.50 13.03
CA PHE A 94 2.34 1.97 12.48
C PHE A 94 1.54 0.89 11.76
N LEU A 95 2.04 -0.35 11.71
CA LEU A 95 1.33 -1.45 11.07
C LEU A 95 0.02 -1.74 11.82
N ARG A 96 -1.04 -1.93 11.05
CA ARG A 96 -2.30 -2.50 11.50
C ARG A 96 -2.24 -4.02 11.29
N GLU A 97 -3.06 -4.76 12.01
CA GLU A 97 -3.18 -6.22 11.89
C GLU A 97 -3.31 -6.68 10.43
N MET A 98 -4.28 -6.14 9.68
CA MET A 98 -4.46 -6.47 8.25
C MET A 98 -3.24 -6.18 7.36
N GLU A 99 -2.41 -5.21 7.75
CA GLU A 99 -1.19 -4.86 7.01
C GLU A 99 -0.06 -5.82 7.37
N LEU A 100 0.02 -6.26 8.63
CA LEU A 100 0.94 -7.30 9.07
C LEU A 100 0.61 -8.64 8.40
N ASP A 101 -0.68 -9.03 8.34
CA ASP A 101 -1.13 -10.22 7.63
C ASP A 101 -0.75 -10.17 6.15
N ARG A 102 -0.89 -8.99 5.53
CA ARG A 102 -0.48 -8.79 4.14
C ARG A 102 1.03 -8.96 3.96
N ILE A 103 1.84 -8.42 4.87
CA ILE A 103 3.29 -8.60 4.87
C ILE A 103 3.66 -10.08 4.99
N ILE A 104 3.01 -10.82 5.89
CA ILE A 104 3.22 -12.26 6.07
C ILE A 104 2.94 -12.98 4.74
N ALA A 105 1.77 -12.75 4.13
CA ALA A 105 1.40 -13.38 2.86
C ALA A 105 2.39 -13.09 1.72
N ILE A 106 2.90 -11.86 1.62
CA ILE A 106 3.94 -11.50 0.64
C ILE A 106 5.22 -12.31 0.89
N ARG A 107 5.63 -12.46 2.14
CA ARG A 107 6.86 -13.20 2.48
C ARG A 107 6.69 -14.70 2.30
N GLU A 108 5.55 -15.27 2.64
CA GLU A 108 5.24 -16.67 2.36
C GLU A 108 5.33 -16.97 0.86
N LYS A 109 4.75 -16.10 0.02
CA LYS A 109 4.87 -16.20 -1.44
C LYS A 109 6.33 -16.10 -1.91
N SER A 110 7.10 -15.12 -1.42
CA SER A 110 8.52 -14.99 -1.78
C SER A 110 9.32 -16.24 -1.41
N VAL A 111 9.09 -16.81 -0.22
CA VAL A 111 9.76 -18.05 0.22
C VAL A 111 9.37 -19.23 -0.67
N ALA A 112 8.09 -19.35 -1.03
CA ALA A 112 7.63 -20.39 -1.94
C ALA A 112 8.30 -20.28 -3.31
N ASP A 113 8.38 -19.08 -3.88
CA ASP A 113 9.01 -18.81 -5.17
C ASP A 113 10.52 -19.12 -5.11
N ASP A 114 11.20 -18.70 -4.04
CA ASP A 114 12.62 -18.99 -3.81
C ASP A 114 12.89 -20.50 -3.66
N MET A 115 12.01 -21.24 -2.98
CA MET A 115 12.10 -22.69 -2.86
C MET A 115 11.94 -23.39 -4.21
N GLN A 116 10.99 -22.95 -5.04
CA GLN A 116 10.81 -23.48 -6.39
C GLN A 116 12.05 -23.21 -7.25
N HIS A 117 12.57 -21.99 -7.20
CA HIS A 117 13.78 -21.62 -7.94
C HIS A 117 15.00 -22.45 -7.49
N LEU A 118 15.18 -22.63 -6.18
CA LEU A 118 16.24 -23.49 -5.63
C LEU A 118 16.10 -24.94 -6.10
N SER A 119 14.87 -25.47 -6.20
CA SER A 119 14.62 -26.80 -6.75
C SER A 119 15.07 -26.91 -8.21
N ALA A 120 14.71 -25.93 -9.04
CA ALA A 120 15.14 -25.88 -10.44
C ALA A 120 16.67 -25.82 -10.57
N LEU A 121 17.34 -25.00 -9.75
CA LEU A 121 18.81 -24.93 -9.73
C LEU A 121 19.46 -26.27 -9.36
N LYS A 122 18.87 -27.00 -8.41
CA LYS A 122 19.35 -28.33 -8.01
C LYS A 122 19.19 -29.35 -9.14
N GLU A 123 18.07 -29.30 -9.86
CA GLU A 123 17.80 -30.17 -11.02
C GLU A 123 18.76 -29.90 -12.18
N VAL A 124 18.98 -28.62 -12.51
CA VAL A 124 19.99 -28.19 -13.50
C VAL A 124 21.37 -28.72 -13.12
N ARG A 125 21.77 -28.50 -11.86
CA ARG A 125 23.05 -29.00 -11.36
C ARG A 125 23.15 -30.52 -11.47
N ALA A 126 22.11 -31.26 -11.10
CA ALA A 126 22.10 -32.72 -11.18
C ALA A 126 22.27 -33.21 -12.63
N SER A 127 21.55 -32.60 -13.56
CA SER A 127 21.57 -32.93 -14.99
C SER A 127 22.93 -32.67 -15.64
N LEU A 128 23.58 -31.56 -15.27
CA LEU A 128 24.86 -31.16 -15.86
C LEU A 128 26.08 -31.74 -15.13
N LYS A 129 25.90 -32.31 -13.93
CA LYS A 129 26.97 -32.88 -13.10
C LYS A 129 27.89 -33.87 -13.84
N PRO A 130 27.40 -34.78 -14.70
CA PRO A 130 28.28 -35.69 -15.44
C PRO A 130 29.21 -34.97 -16.42
N ILE A 131 28.69 -33.96 -17.12
CA ILE A 131 29.45 -33.15 -18.09
C ILE A 131 30.51 -32.33 -17.35
N TRP A 132 30.12 -31.69 -16.24
CA TRP A 132 31.06 -30.93 -15.41
C TRP A 132 32.15 -31.78 -14.78
N ARG A 133 31.87 -33.05 -14.46
CA ARG A 133 32.91 -33.96 -13.97
C ARG A 133 33.94 -34.30 -15.04
N ALA A 134 33.52 -34.36 -16.31
CA ALA A 134 34.42 -34.57 -17.44
C ALA A 134 35.20 -33.30 -17.82
N HIS A 135 34.61 -32.12 -17.56
CA HIS A 135 35.18 -30.82 -17.88
C HIS A 135 35.02 -29.83 -16.71
N PRO A 136 35.86 -29.92 -15.66
CA PRO A 136 35.69 -29.16 -14.42
C PRO A 136 35.87 -27.64 -14.57
N ASP A 137 36.57 -27.22 -15.63
CA ASP A 137 36.87 -25.84 -16.00
C ASP A 137 35.76 -25.18 -16.83
N TRP A 138 34.79 -25.95 -17.32
CA TRP A 138 33.70 -25.41 -18.12
C TRP A 138 32.70 -24.60 -17.29
N THR A 139 32.13 -23.59 -17.94
CA THR A 139 31.06 -22.74 -17.41
C THR A 139 29.69 -23.41 -17.57
N LEU A 140 28.67 -22.90 -16.86
CA LEU A 140 27.29 -23.39 -16.99
C LEU A 140 26.79 -23.38 -18.43
N GLY A 141 27.04 -22.29 -19.17
CA GLY A 141 26.63 -22.18 -20.56
C GLY A 141 27.31 -23.19 -21.49
N GLU A 142 28.55 -23.60 -21.19
CA GLU A 142 29.25 -24.64 -21.97
C GLU A 142 28.68 -26.02 -21.69
N CYS A 143 28.43 -26.35 -20.42
CA CYS A 143 27.79 -27.59 -20.03
C CYS A 143 26.36 -27.70 -20.58
N GLU A 144 25.58 -26.62 -20.59
CA GLU A 144 24.24 -26.58 -21.17
C GLU A 144 24.25 -26.82 -22.68
N ARG A 145 25.19 -26.23 -23.41
CA ARG A 145 25.35 -26.46 -24.86
C ARG A 145 25.67 -27.93 -25.14
N ALA A 146 26.60 -28.51 -24.39
CA ALA A 146 26.95 -29.93 -24.51
C ALA A 146 25.76 -30.84 -24.17
N PHE A 147 25.03 -30.55 -23.09
CA PHE A 147 23.85 -31.31 -22.68
C PHE A 147 22.74 -31.29 -23.74
N ARG A 148 22.50 -30.12 -24.35
CA ARG A 148 21.52 -29.97 -25.44
C ARG A 148 21.87 -30.85 -26.64
N ASN A 149 23.14 -30.90 -27.03
CA ASN A 149 23.60 -31.72 -28.15
C ASN A 149 23.40 -33.23 -27.88
N VAL A 150 23.66 -33.68 -26.64
CA VAL A 150 23.42 -35.07 -26.23
C VAL A 150 21.92 -35.39 -26.21
N ARG A 151 21.08 -34.48 -25.70
CA ARG A 151 19.63 -34.70 -25.60
C ARG A 151 18.92 -34.70 -26.96
N LEU A 152 19.44 -34.01 -27.97
CA LEU A 152 18.89 -33.99 -29.32
C LEU A 152 19.34 -35.19 -30.18
N ALA A 153 20.40 -35.89 -29.75
CA ALA A 153 20.94 -37.07 -30.42
C ALA A 153 20.38 -38.39 -29.87
N ALA A 154 19.60 -38.35 -28.77
CA ALA A 154 18.93 -39.47 -28.14
C ALA A 154 17.43 -39.46 -28.49
#